data_AF-A0A2M6WG94-F1
#
_entry.id   AF-A0A2M6WG94-F1
#
_cell.length_a   1.000
_cell.length_b   1.000
_cell.length_c   1.000
_cell.angle_alpha   90.00
_cell.angle_beta   90.00
_cell.angle_gamma   90.00
#
_symmetry.space_group_name_H-M   'P 1'
#
loop_
_entity.id
_entity.type
_entity.pdbx_description
1 polymer ?
#
loop_
_entity_poly.entity_id
_entity_poly.type
_entity_poly.pdbx_seq_one_letter_code
_entity_poly.pdbx_strand_id
1 'polypeptide(L)'
;MTIAMSKKFSERIFFRPLFFILRPFANLIRYLMLKIMKKLRLPGDDRPARAAASHLLEELVLPSGFRIFSDRGFRELAQFSTLPTTEQDRVFNELETAGICLALFCLDFADALVKPEDYHFWREVKDRLPKEFEENLIKMGAEKESAHLYQDLISMRYQEYEKTTQEAIDIWNSEEPRFRELQTEVAKHSAARVHAIAIGAADHIRRGKLKKVDRLPSFLISWLLYLNEDIGKFIKKL
;
A
#
# COMPACT_ATOMS: atom_id res chain seq x y z
N MET A 1 -25.55 -16.33 47.71
CA MET A 1 -24.64 -15.48 46.91
C MET A 1 -23.86 -16.39 45.95
N THR A 2 -24.49 -16.92 44.87
CA THR A 2 -23.82 -17.88 43.96
C THR A 2 -24.63 -18.13 42.68
N ILE A 3 -24.84 -17.11 41.82
CA ILE A 3 -25.34 -17.32 40.44
C ILE A 3 -24.57 -16.47 39.39
N ALA A 4 -23.78 -15.48 39.79
CA ALA A 4 -23.14 -14.55 38.86
C ALA A 4 -21.84 -15.03 38.17
N MET A 5 -21.23 -16.15 38.60
CA MET A 5 -19.94 -16.60 38.03
C MET A 5 -20.05 -17.46 36.76
N SER A 6 -21.25 -17.91 36.36
CA SER A 6 -21.41 -18.87 35.26
C SER A 6 -21.41 -18.23 33.85
N LYS A 7 -21.97 -17.02 33.68
CA LYS A 7 -22.11 -16.39 32.34
C LYS A 7 -20.79 -15.93 31.71
N LYS A 8 -19.88 -15.33 32.50
CA LYS A 8 -18.60 -14.82 31.99
C LYS A 8 -17.64 -15.93 31.54
N PHE A 9 -17.81 -17.15 32.06
CA PHE A 9 -16.96 -18.30 31.71
C PHE A 9 -17.46 -18.99 30.43
N SER A 10 -18.79 -19.09 30.23
CA SER A 10 -19.34 -19.69 29.00
C SER A 10 -19.14 -18.79 27.77
N GLU A 11 -19.17 -17.46 27.91
CA GLU A 11 -18.89 -16.53 26.81
C GLU A 11 -17.43 -16.65 26.33
N ARG A 12 -16.45 -16.78 27.24
CA ARG A 12 -15.03 -16.88 26.86
C ARG A 12 -14.66 -18.18 26.15
N ILE A 13 -15.40 -19.27 26.40
CA ILE A 13 -15.14 -20.58 25.80
C ILE A 13 -15.83 -20.71 24.44
N PHE A 14 -16.99 -20.08 24.22
CA PHE A 14 -17.68 -20.13 22.93
C PHE A 14 -17.08 -19.19 21.87
N PHE A 15 -16.56 -18.01 22.27
CA PHE A 15 -16.03 -17.04 21.30
C PHE A 15 -14.64 -17.40 20.75
N ARG A 16 -13.81 -18.14 21.50
CA ARG A 16 -12.48 -18.57 21.03
C ARG A 16 -12.50 -19.52 19.83
N PRO A 17 -13.28 -20.61 19.82
CA PRO A 17 -13.36 -21.48 18.64
C PRO A 17 -14.03 -20.78 17.45
N LEU A 18 -15.02 -19.91 17.71
CA LEU A 18 -15.64 -19.08 16.65
C LEU A 18 -14.61 -18.16 15.97
N PHE A 19 -13.68 -17.60 16.74
CA PHE A 19 -12.59 -16.76 16.22
C PHE A 19 -11.61 -17.55 15.33
N PHE A 20 -11.32 -18.81 15.66
CA PHE A 20 -10.48 -19.69 14.83
C PHE A 20 -11.21 -20.18 13.57
N ILE A 21 -12.52 -20.46 13.67
CA ILE A 21 -13.36 -20.90 12.54
C ILE A 21 -13.59 -19.74 11.55
N LEU A 22 -13.75 -18.51 12.04
CA LEU A 22 -13.96 -17.33 11.21
C LEU A 22 -12.66 -16.68 10.72
N ARG A 23 -11.49 -17.01 11.28
CA ARG A 23 -10.19 -16.48 10.84
C ARG A 23 -9.94 -16.58 9.32
N PRO A 24 -10.20 -17.71 8.63
CA PRO A 24 -10.06 -17.77 7.17
C PRO A 24 -11.08 -16.91 6.42
N PHE A 25 -12.20 -16.54 7.05
CA PHE A 25 -13.22 -15.66 6.51
C PHE A 25 -13.11 -14.21 7.00
N ALA A 26 -12.16 -13.90 7.90
CA ALA A 26 -12.06 -12.60 8.55
C ALA A 26 -11.88 -11.47 7.54
N ASN A 27 -11.09 -11.71 6.48
CA ASN A 27 -10.85 -10.74 5.42
C ASN A 27 -12.10 -10.52 4.55
N LEU A 28 -12.86 -11.59 4.28
CA LEU A 28 -14.14 -11.50 3.57
C LEU A 28 -15.18 -10.74 4.39
N ILE A 29 -15.28 -11.05 5.69
CA ILE A 29 -16.20 -10.37 6.62
C ILE A 29 -15.82 -8.90 6.74
N ARG A 30 -14.54 -8.59 6.95
CA ARG A 30 -14.02 -7.20 7.02
C ARG A 30 -14.35 -6.44 5.74
N TYR A 31 -14.13 -7.05 4.58
CA TYR A 31 -14.47 -6.46 3.29
C TYR A 31 -15.99 -6.22 3.09
N LEU A 32 -16.83 -7.19 3.47
CA LEU A 32 -18.30 -7.02 3.43
C LEU A 32 -18.77 -5.91 4.37
N MET A 33 -18.18 -5.82 5.56
CA MET A 33 -18.47 -4.74 6.51
C MET A 33 -18.08 -3.38 5.94
N LEU A 34 -16.94 -3.27 5.25
CA LEU A 34 -16.55 -2.03 4.57
C LEU A 34 -17.56 -1.61 3.50
N LYS A 35 -18.06 -2.55 2.70
CA LYS A 35 -19.12 -2.27 1.72
C LYS A 35 -20.38 -1.72 2.36
N ILE A 36 -20.80 -2.33 3.47
CA ILE A 36 -21.98 -1.89 4.22
C ILE A 36 -21.74 -0.50 4.82
N MET A 37 -20.57 -0.27 5.42
CA MET A 37 -20.19 1.03 5.99
C MET A 37 -20.15 2.15 4.95
N LYS A 38 -19.58 1.89 3.77
CA LYS A 38 -19.56 2.84 2.65
C LYS A 38 -20.98 3.15 2.18
N LYS A 39 -21.82 2.12 2.01
CA LYS A 39 -23.21 2.28 1.53
C LYS A 39 -24.10 3.03 2.53
N LEU A 40 -23.90 2.82 3.83
CA LEU A 40 -24.67 3.46 4.90
C LEU A 40 -24.04 4.76 5.42
N ARG A 41 -23.05 5.29 4.69
CA ARG A 41 -22.28 6.45 5.10
C ARG A 41 -23.17 7.70 5.18
N LEU A 42 -23.07 8.41 6.30
CA LEU A 42 -23.66 9.73 6.48
C LEU A 42 -22.67 10.83 6.05
N PRO A 43 -23.14 12.01 5.62
CA PRO A 43 -22.26 13.15 5.37
C PRO A 43 -21.39 13.47 6.60
N GLY A 44 -20.07 13.60 6.40
CA GLY A 44 -19.11 13.87 7.47
C GLY A 44 -18.65 12.64 8.29
N ASP A 45 -19.16 11.44 8.00
CA ASP A 45 -18.66 10.20 8.62
C ASP A 45 -17.35 9.76 7.96
N ASP A 46 -16.25 9.81 8.72
CA ASP A 46 -14.89 9.46 8.29
C ASP A 46 -14.55 7.97 8.51
N ARG A 47 -15.35 7.25 9.30
CA ARG A 47 -15.09 5.86 9.67
C ARG A 47 -14.96 4.94 8.46
N PRO A 48 -15.80 5.05 7.41
CA PRO A 48 -15.64 4.22 6.20
C PRO A 48 -14.31 4.50 5.48
N ALA A 49 -13.90 5.77 5.38
CA ALA A 49 -12.65 6.14 4.73
C ALA A 49 -11.43 5.64 5.52
N ARG A 50 -11.46 5.78 6.84
CA ARG A 50 -10.45 5.22 7.75
C ARG A 50 -10.35 3.69 7.61
N ALA A 51 -11.49 3.01 7.62
CA ALA A 51 -11.52 1.56 7.53
C ALA A 51 -11.04 1.06 6.14
N ALA A 52 -11.33 1.79 5.07
CA ALA A 52 -10.78 1.49 3.74
C ALA A 52 -9.26 1.75 3.65
N ALA A 53 -8.76 2.84 4.23
CA ALA A 53 -7.32 3.12 4.33
C ALA A 53 -6.58 2.03 5.13
N SER A 54 -7.13 1.63 6.29
CA SER A 54 -6.59 0.52 7.10
C SER A 54 -6.60 -0.79 6.31
N HIS A 55 -7.65 -1.09 5.55
CA HIS A 55 -7.69 -2.29 4.71
C HIS A 55 -6.63 -2.27 3.60
N LEU A 56 -6.50 -1.15 2.86
CA LEU A 56 -5.45 -0.97 1.85
C LEU A 56 -4.07 -1.24 2.46
N LEU A 57 -3.81 -0.67 3.64
CA LEU A 57 -2.53 -0.77 4.29
C LEU A 57 -2.25 -2.18 4.87
N GLU A 58 -3.13 -2.67 5.73
CA GLU A 58 -2.93 -3.89 6.52
C GLU A 58 -3.14 -5.18 5.73
N GLU A 59 -4.01 -5.17 4.72
CA GLU A 59 -4.35 -6.39 3.96
C GLU A 59 -3.62 -6.49 2.62
N LEU A 60 -3.22 -5.35 2.04
CA LEU A 60 -2.59 -5.32 0.71
C LEU A 60 -1.15 -4.83 0.76
N VAL A 61 -0.92 -3.58 1.18
CA VAL A 61 0.38 -2.90 1.03
C VAL A 61 1.46 -3.52 1.92
N LEU A 62 1.27 -3.52 3.25
CA LEU A 62 2.28 -4.00 4.20
C LEU A 62 2.57 -5.50 4.05
N PRO A 63 1.56 -6.39 3.92
CA PRO A 63 1.83 -7.81 3.67
C PRO A 63 2.58 -8.05 2.35
N SER A 64 2.30 -7.25 1.32
CA SER A 64 3.01 -7.34 0.04
C SER A 64 4.47 -6.92 0.19
N GLY A 65 4.74 -5.78 0.85
CA GLY A 65 6.11 -5.32 1.15
C GLY A 65 6.90 -6.32 1.98
N PHE A 66 6.31 -6.88 3.04
CA PHE A 66 6.96 -7.90 3.88
C PHE A 66 7.29 -9.19 3.13
N ARG A 67 6.40 -9.61 2.21
CA ARG A 67 6.64 -10.78 1.35
C ARG A 67 7.86 -10.57 0.46
N ILE A 68 8.01 -9.37 -0.12
CA ILE A 68 9.17 -9.03 -0.95
C ILE A 68 10.44 -8.91 -0.12
N PHE A 69 10.37 -8.26 1.04
CA PHE A 69 11.50 -8.17 1.96
C PHE A 69 12.04 -9.56 2.35
N SER A 70 11.14 -10.52 2.52
CA SER A 70 11.46 -11.91 2.86
C SER A 70 11.87 -12.75 1.65
N ASP A 71 11.65 -12.28 0.42
CA ASP A 71 11.93 -13.03 -0.81
C ASP A 71 13.43 -13.20 -1.02
N ARG A 72 13.83 -14.44 -1.32
CA ARG A 72 15.25 -14.76 -1.49
C ARG A 72 15.87 -14.04 -2.69
N GLY A 73 15.15 -13.97 -3.81
CA GLY A 73 15.63 -13.31 -5.02
C GLY A 73 15.81 -11.82 -4.80
N PHE A 74 14.85 -11.17 -4.14
CA PHE A 74 14.98 -9.77 -3.72
C PHE A 74 16.19 -9.55 -2.82
N ARG A 75 16.36 -10.37 -1.77
CA ARG A 75 17.47 -10.22 -0.82
C ARG A 75 18.84 -10.40 -1.46
N GLU A 76 18.95 -11.31 -2.43
CA GLU A 76 20.16 -11.48 -3.25
C GLU A 76 20.41 -10.23 -4.11
N LEU A 77 19.39 -9.74 -4.83
CA LEU A 77 19.51 -8.52 -5.64
C LEU A 77 19.90 -7.30 -4.78
N ALA A 78 19.27 -7.11 -3.63
CA ALA A 78 19.53 -6.03 -2.69
C ALA A 78 20.79 -6.24 -1.83
N GLN A 79 21.53 -7.34 -2.04
CA GLN A 79 22.80 -7.65 -1.38
C GLN A 79 22.71 -7.74 0.16
N PHE A 80 21.61 -8.29 0.68
CA PHE A 80 21.36 -8.35 2.13
C PHE A 80 22.47 -9.03 2.93
N SER A 81 23.16 -10.01 2.34
CA SER A 81 24.25 -10.74 3.01
C SER A 81 25.45 -9.86 3.37
N THR A 82 25.59 -8.68 2.75
CA THR A 82 26.67 -7.72 3.03
C THR A 82 26.18 -6.50 3.81
N LEU A 83 24.87 -6.36 4.02
CA LEU A 83 24.28 -5.21 4.70
C LEU A 83 24.16 -5.47 6.21
N PRO A 84 24.53 -4.51 7.06
CA PRO A 84 24.20 -4.58 8.49
C PRO A 84 22.69 -4.51 8.69
N THR A 85 22.19 -5.00 9.83
CA THR A 85 20.75 -5.03 10.14
C THR A 85 20.07 -3.67 9.95
N THR A 86 20.71 -2.58 10.38
CA THR A 86 20.18 -1.22 10.22
C THR A 86 19.94 -0.83 8.75
N GLU A 87 20.77 -1.32 7.83
CA GLU A 87 20.56 -1.10 6.40
C GLU A 87 19.45 -2.01 5.84
N GLN A 88 19.30 -3.23 6.37
CA GLN A 88 18.18 -4.10 6.01
C GLN A 88 16.86 -3.46 6.45
N ASP A 89 16.79 -2.91 7.67
CA ASP A 89 15.62 -2.19 8.18
C ASP A 89 15.28 -0.97 7.32
N ARG A 90 16.30 -0.20 6.90
CA ARG A 90 16.13 0.91 5.96
C ARG A 90 15.56 0.44 4.62
N VAL A 91 16.02 -0.70 4.09
CA VAL A 91 15.46 -1.27 2.85
C VAL A 91 14.00 -1.68 3.05
N PHE A 92 13.66 -2.23 4.20
CA PHE A 92 12.26 -2.55 4.53
C PHE A 92 11.38 -1.29 4.52
N ASN A 93 11.83 -0.21 5.16
CA ASN A 93 11.13 1.08 5.17
C ASN A 93 10.91 1.65 3.76
N GLU A 94 11.89 1.47 2.86
CA GLU A 94 11.76 1.90 1.46
C GLU A 94 10.71 1.07 0.72
N LEU A 95 10.62 -0.25 0.96
CA LEU A 95 9.56 -1.08 0.38
C LEU A 95 8.18 -0.66 0.89
N GLU A 96 8.02 -0.43 2.19
CA GLU A 96 6.74 0.04 2.75
C GLU A 96 6.33 1.38 2.13
N THR A 97 7.27 2.34 2.07
CA THR A 97 7.03 3.66 1.50
C THR A 97 6.66 3.57 0.01
N ALA A 98 7.38 2.76 -0.77
CA ALA A 98 7.08 2.54 -2.18
C ALA A 98 5.67 1.96 -2.39
N GLY A 99 5.27 0.98 -1.57
CA GLY A 99 3.93 0.40 -1.61
C GLY A 99 2.83 1.40 -1.23
N ILE A 100 3.07 2.25 -0.23
CA ILE A 100 2.14 3.32 0.17
C ILE A 100 2.02 4.36 -0.95
N CYS A 101 3.13 4.79 -1.54
CA CYS A 101 3.10 5.72 -2.69
C CYS A 101 2.33 5.14 -3.88
N LEU A 102 2.48 3.84 -4.17
CA LEU A 102 1.68 3.17 -5.19
C LEU A 102 0.18 3.25 -4.88
N ALA A 103 -0.22 2.97 -3.64
CA ALA A 103 -1.61 3.07 -3.23
C ALA A 103 -2.15 4.50 -3.36
N LEU A 104 -1.36 5.52 -2.99
CA LEU A 104 -1.73 6.93 -3.20
C LEU A 104 -1.96 7.24 -4.68
N PHE A 105 -1.07 6.78 -5.56
CA PHE A 105 -1.21 6.95 -7.00
C PHE A 105 -2.41 6.22 -7.60
N CYS A 106 -2.77 5.03 -7.09
CA CYS A 106 -4.00 4.35 -7.50
C CYS A 106 -5.23 5.15 -7.08
N LEU A 107 -5.19 5.78 -5.89
CA LEU A 107 -6.29 6.60 -5.39
C LEU A 107 -6.44 7.92 -6.16
N ASP A 108 -5.34 8.48 -6.68
CA ASP A 108 -5.39 9.65 -7.57
C ASP A 108 -6.14 9.43 -8.88
N PHE A 109 -6.19 8.17 -9.34
CA PHE A 109 -6.96 7.78 -10.51
C PHE A 109 -8.23 7.01 -10.16
N ALA A 110 -8.66 7.03 -8.89
CA ALA A 110 -9.87 6.31 -8.49
C ALA A 110 -11.09 6.82 -9.25
N ASP A 111 -11.14 8.11 -9.61
CA ASP A 111 -12.20 8.73 -10.41
C ASP A 111 -12.40 8.07 -11.77
N ALA A 112 -11.31 7.63 -12.42
CA ALA A 112 -11.36 6.88 -13.67
C ALA A 112 -11.81 5.41 -13.48
N LEU A 113 -11.79 4.90 -12.25
CA LEU A 113 -12.09 3.51 -11.92
C LEU A 113 -13.47 3.29 -11.29
N VAL A 114 -14.08 4.35 -10.75
CA VAL A 114 -15.30 4.29 -9.94
C VAL A 114 -16.36 5.26 -10.43
N LYS A 115 -17.56 5.20 -9.85
CA LYS A 115 -18.64 6.14 -10.17
C LYS A 115 -18.30 7.54 -9.65
N PRO A 116 -18.74 8.62 -10.32
CA PRO A 116 -18.50 9.99 -9.86
C PRO A 116 -18.96 10.28 -8.42
N GLU A 117 -20.04 9.61 -7.97
CA GLU A 117 -20.56 9.73 -6.60
C GLU A 117 -19.59 9.25 -5.51
N ASP A 118 -18.65 8.36 -5.85
CA ASP A 118 -17.65 7.81 -4.94
C ASP A 118 -16.33 8.61 -4.92
N TYR A 119 -16.19 9.63 -5.78
CA TYR A 119 -14.96 10.42 -5.90
C TYR A 119 -14.49 11.01 -4.56
N HIS A 120 -15.41 11.70 -3.85
CA HIS A 120 -15.10 12.33 -2.58
C HIS A 120 -14.67 11.31 -1.51
N PHE A 121 -15.27 10.13 -1.52
CA PHE A 121 -14.88 9.05 -0.62
C PHE A 121 -13.42 8.61 -0.85
N TRP A 122 -13.02 8.39 -2.11
CA TRP A 122 -11.64 7.95 -2.39
C TRP A 122 -10.59 9.04 -2.14
N ARG A 123 -10.96 10.31 -2.30
CA ARG A 123 -10.10 11.43 -1.90
C ARG A 123 -9.83 11.44 -0.40
N GLU A 124 -10.85 11.21 0.42
CA GLU A 124 -10.68 11.11 1.88
C GLU A 124 -9.85 9.88 2.28
N VAL A 125 -10.01 8.75 1.58
CA VAL A 125 -9.16 7.56 1.78
C VAL A 125 -7.70 7.90 1.49
N LYS A 126 -7.42 8.63 0.41
CA LYS A 126 -6.07 9.11 0.07
C LYS A 126 -5.47 9.96 1.19
N ASP A 127 -6.21 10.98 1.64
CA ASP A 127 -5.76 11.90 2.70
C ASP A 127 -5.55 11.19 4.05
N ARG A 128 -6.23 10.06 4.25
CA ARG A 128 -6.14 9.25 5.47
C ARG A 128 -5.00 8.23 5.45
N LEU A 129 -4.59 7.74 4.28
CA LEU A 129 -3.66 6.61 4.17
C LEU A 129 -2.31 6.84 4.90
N PRO A 130 -1.62 7.99 4.77
CA PRO A 130 -0.37 8.24 5.51
C PRO A 130 -0.59 8.30 7.03
N LYS A 131 -1.73 8.87 7.46
CA LYS A 131 -2.08 8.97 8.89
C LYS A 131 -2.37 7.60 9.50
N GLU A 132 -3.02 6.71 8.75
CA GLU A 132 -3.28 5.35 9.21
C GLU A 132 -1.98 4.55 9.36
N PHE A 133 -0.98 4.82 8.51
CA PHE A 133 0.35 4.23 8.67
C PHE A 133 1.07 4.75 9.92
N GLU A 134 1.07 6.07 10.19
CA GLU A 134 1.56 6.63 11.46
C GLU A 134 0.88 5.96 12.66
N GLU A 135 -0.46 5.90 12.66
CA GLU A 135 -1.22 5.29 13.75
C GLU A 135 -0.87 3.81 13.95
N ASN A 136 -0.59 3.07 12.87
CA ASN A 136 -0.18 1.68 12.95
C ASN A 136 1.23 1.52 13.53
N LEU A 137 2.18 2.37 13.18
CA LEU A 137 3.51 2.38 13.79
C LEU A 137 3.42 2.65 15.30
N ILE A 138 2.61 3.64 15.71
CA ILE A 138 2.38 3.95 17.13
C ILE A 138 1.76 2.74 17.86
N LYS A 139 0.76 2.07 17.27
CA LYS A 139 0.15 0.85 17.84
C LYS A 139 1.17 -0.29 18.00
N MET A 140 2.18 -0.35 17.13
CA MET A 140 3.27 -1.33 17.19
C MET A 140 4.39 -0.94 18.17
N GLY A 141 4.31 0.25 18.79
CA GLY A 141 5.24 0.71 19.81
C GLY A 141 6.30 1.70 19.32
N ALA A 142 6.19 2.22 18.10
CA ALA A 142 7.06 3.29 17.64
C ALA A 142 6.80 4.59 18.44
N GLU A 143 7.86 5.36 18.70
CA GLU A 143 7.74 6.70 19.26
C GLU A 143 6.93 7.59 18.31
N LYS A 144 6.05 8.43 18.87
CA LYS A 144 5.13 9.26 18.08
C LYS A 144 5.86 10.19 17.12
N GLU A 145 6.93 10.81 17.58
CA GLU A 145 7.77 11.70 16.80
C GLU A 145 8.41 10.96 15.62
N SER A 146 8.88 9.73 15.85
CA SER A 146 9.47 8.89 14.80
C SER A 146 8.42 8.39 13.80
N ALA A 147 7.23 8.02 14.29
CA ALA A 147 6.12 7.63 13.42
C ALA A 147 5.64 8.80 12.55
N HIS A 148 5.64 10.02 13.08
CA HIS A 148 5.24 11.21 12.34
C HIS A 148 6.17 11.52 11.15
N LEU A 149 7.48 11.29 11.31
CA LEU A 149 8.47 11.48 10.23
C LEU A 149 8.17 10.63 8.98
N TYR A 150 7.41 9.54 9.10
CA TYR A 150 6.99 8.78 7.93
C TYR A 150 5.98 9.53 7.06
N GLN A 151 5.16 10.43 7.60
CA GLN A 151 4.28 11.25 6.75
C GLN A 151 5.11 12.14 5.84
N ASP A 152 6.17 12.76 6.38
CA ASP A 152 7.09 13.58 5.61
C ASP A 152 7.84 12.74 4.58
N LEU A 153 8.32 11.55 4.97
CA LEU A 153 9.00 10.62 4.06
C LEU A 153 8.09 10.19 2.91
N ILE A 154 6.86 9.79 3.19
CA ILE A 154 5.86 9.40 2.18
C ILE A 154 5.57 10.58 1.25
N SER A 155 5.39 11.78 1.78
CA SER A 155 5.16 12.98 0.98
C SER A 155 6.34 13.30 0.07
N MET A 156 7.57 13.24 0.58
CA MET A 156 8.79 13.45 -0.21
C MET A 156 8.92 12.41 -1.32
N ARG A 157 8.75 11.11 -0.99
CA ARG A 157 8.83 10.02 -1.97
C ARG A 157 7.75 10.12 -3.04
N TYR A 158 6.53 10.46 -2.63
CA TYR A 158 5.42 10.68 -3.56
C TYR A 158 5.74 11.78 -4.59
N GLN A 159 6.26 12.93 -4.13
CA GLN A 159 6.65 14.04 -5.02
C GLN A 159 7.80 13.66 -5.95
N GLU A 160 8.80 12.95 -5.42
CA GLU A 160 9.93 12.44 -6.18
C GLU A 160 9.47 11.51 -7.31
N TYR A 161 8.63 10.52 -6.99
CA TYR A 161 8.12 9.57 -7.98
C TYR A 161 7.18 10.21 -8.99
N GLU A 162 6.37 11.20 -8.61
CA GLU A 162 5.50 11.92 -9.57
C GLU A 162 6.35 12.72 -10.57
N LYS A 163 7.44 13.34 -10.12
CA LYS A 163 8.39 14.00 -11.02
C LYS A 163 9.01 13.00 -12.00
N THR A 164 9.52 11.87 -11.50
CA THR A 164 10.08 10.80 -12.35
C THR A 164 9.05 10.20 -13.29
N THR A 165 7.77 10.15 -12.90
CA THR A 165 6.67 9.71 -13.77
C THR A 165 6.53 10.62 -14.99
N GLN A 166 6.54 11.94 -14.78
CA GLN A 166 6.44 12.89 -15.88
C GLN A 166 7.63 12.75 -16.85
N GLU A 167 8.84 12.64 -16.31
CA GLU A 167 10.06 12.42 -17.10
C GLU A 167 9.98 11.12 -17.91
N ALA A 168 9.47 10.04 -17.31
CA ALA A 168 9.29 8.75 -17.99
C ALA A 168 8.27 8.84 -19.14
N ILE A 169 7.15 9.54 -18.93
CA ILE A 169 6.13 9.74 -19.97
C ILE A 169 6.69 10.54 -21.15
N ASP A 170 7.47 11.58 -20.88
CA ASP A 170 8.07 12.42 -21.91
C ASP A 170 9.05 11.60 -22.77
N ILE A 171 9.91 10.78 -22.14
CA ILE A 171 10.83 9.86 -22.83
C ILE A 171 10.05 8.81 -23.63
N TRP A 172 9.01 8.20 -23.06
CA TRP A 172 8.23 7.18 -23.76
C TRP A 172 7.52 7.75 -25.00
N ASN A 173 7.05 8.99 -24.92
CA ASN A 173 6.47 9.69 -26.05
C ASN A 173 7.48 9.96 -27.16
N SER A 174 8.67 10.45 -26.83
CA SER A 174 9.70 10.81 -27.80
C SER A 174 10.38 9.59 -28.41
N GLU A 175 10.72 8.58 -27.59
CA GLU A 175 11.75 7.59 -27.92
C GLU A 175 11.23 6.15 -28.04
N GLU A 176 10.06 5.81 -27.48
CA GLU A 176 9.62 4.41 -27.41
C GLU A 176 8.24 4.16 -28.08
N PRO A 177 8.22 3.75 -29.36
CA PRO A 177 6.98 3.52 -30.12
C PRO A 177 5.99 2.57 -29.44
N ARG A 178 6.48 1.56 -28.70
CA ARG A 178 5.64 0.56 -28.02
C ARG A 178 4.78 1.13 -26.89
N PHE A 179 5.21 2.24 -26.29
CA PHE A 179 4.44 2.92 -25.24
C PHE A 179 3.43 3.93 -25.82
N ARG A 180 3.59 4.35 -27.07
CA ARG A 180 2.57 5.13 -27.79
C ARG A 180 1.31 4.30 -28.09
N GLU A 181 1.46 2.98 -28.15
CA GLU A 181 0.37 2.03 -28.43
C GLU A 181 -0.43 1.62 -27.19
N LEU A 182 -0.09 2.12 -25.99
CA LEU A 182 -0.90 1.88 -24.80
C LEU A 182 -2.29 2.50 -24.98
N GLN A 183 -3.33 1.69 -24.77
CA GLN A 183 -4.69 1.97 -25.25
C GLN A 183 -5.37 3.21 -24.62
N THR A 184 -4.90 3.68 -23.46
CA THR A 184 -5.47 4.85 -22.77
C THR A 184 -4.39 5.64 -22.02
N GLU A 185 -4.57 6.96 -21.89
CA GLU A 185 -3.71 7.81 -21.05
C GLU A 185 -3.66 7.30 -19.60
N VAL A 186 -4.78 6.80 -19.06
CA VAL A 186 -4.82 6.20 -17.71
C VAL A 186 -3.87 5.00 -17.59
N ALA A 187 -3.88 4.09 -18.57
CA ALA A 187 -2.99 2.94 -18.57
C ALA A 187 -1.51 3.36 -18.66
N LYS A 188 -1.23 4.37 -19.47
CA LYS A 188 0.13 4.91 -19.64
C LYS A 188 0.65 5.59 -18.38
N HIS A 189 -0.15 6.46 -17.76
CA HIS A 189 0.21 7.09 -16.49
C HIS A 189 0.38 6.06 -15.37
N SER A 190 -0.50 5.05 -15.29
CA SER A 190 -0.37 3.97 -14.31
C SER A 190 0.93 3.17 -14.49
N ALA A 191 1.27 2.79 -15.73
CA ALA A 191 2.52 2.11 -16.03
C ALA A 191 3.74 2.98 -15.72
N ALA A 192 3.72 4.26 -16.10
CA ALA A 192 4.81 5.19 -15.83
C ALA A 192 5.06 5.36 -14.33
N ARG A 193 4.00 5.46 -13.51
CA ARG A 193 4.12 5.53 -12.04
C ARG A 193 4.72 4.28 -11.44
N VAL A 194 4.30 3.11 -11.88
CA VAL A 194 4.91 1.84 -11.43
C VAL A 194 6.40 1.80 -11.75
N HIS A 195 6.78 2.22 -12.96
CA HIS A 195 8.19 2.32 -13.35
C HIS A 195 8.95 3.35 -12.51
N ALA A 196 8.39 4.54 -12.31
CA ALA A 196 9.01 5.60 -11.52
C ALA A 196 9.26 5.19 -10.07
N ILE A 197 8.26 4.58 -9.42
CA ILE A 197 8.39 4.03 -8.06
C ILE A 197 9.48 2.96 -8.03
N ALA A 198 9.47 2.01 -8.97
CA ALA A 198 10.45 0.93 -8.99
C ALA A 198 11.89 1.43 -9.15
N ILE A 199 12.11 2.41 -10.04
CA ILE A 199 13.42 3.01 -10.28
C ILE A 199 13.85 3.82 -9.06
N GLY A 200 12.99 4.69 -8.54
CA GLY A 200 13.30 5.52 -7.38
C GLY A 200 13.57 4.68 -6.13
N ALA A 201 12.72 3.70 -5.83
CA ALA A 201 12.94 2.77 -4.72
C ALA A 201 14.22 1.95 -4.89
N ALA A 202 14.53 1.47 -6.10
CA ALA A 202 15.79 0.78 -6.36
C ALA A 202 16.99 1.72 -6.13
N ASP A 203 16.91 2.98 -6.54
CA ASP A 203 17.96 3.96 -6.32
C ASP A 203 18.17 4.26 -4.83
N HIS A 204 17.09 4.44 -4.06
CA HIS A 204 17.15 4.58 -2.60
C HIS A 204 17.72 3.33 -1.93
N ILE A 205 17.33 2.13 -2.34
CA ILE A 205 17.91 0.87 -1.85
C ILE A 205 19.42 0.85 -2.12
N ARG A 206 19.84 1.28 -3.31
CA ARG A 206 21.26 1.37 -3.72
C ARG A 206 21.99 2.61 -3.22
N ARG A 207 21.32 3.52 -2.50
CA ARG A 207 21.87 4.82 -2.05
C ARG A 207 22.44 5.66 -3.22
N GLY A 208 21.70 5.81 -4.31
CA GLY A 208 22.13 6.60 -5.46
C GLY A 208 23.15 5.91 -6.38
N LYS A 209 23.46 4.62 -6.13
CA LYS A 209 24.46 3.86 -6.89
C LYS A 209 23.84 2.87 -7.88
N LEU A 210 22.61 3.15 -8.33
CA LEU A 210 21.93 2.32 -9.31
C LEU A 210 22.70 2.30 -10.64
N LYS A 211 22.91 1.10 -11.19
CA LYS A 211 23.63 0.90 -12.47
C LYS A 211 22.63 0.53 -13.56
N LYS A 212 22.95 0.87 -14.82
CA LYS A 212 22.10 0.53 -15.98
C LYS A 212 21.79 -0.98 -16.12
N VAL A 213 22.69 -1.84 -15.65
CA VAL A 213 22.56 -3.31 -15.71
C VAL A 213 21.91 -3.91 -14.46
N ASP A 214 21.49 -3.09 -13.49
CA ASP A 214 20.89 -3.57 -12.25
C ASP A 214 19.51 -4.18 -12.54
N ARG A 215 19.28 -5.38 -12.00
CA ARG A 215 18.01 -6.13 -12.18
C ARG A 215 16.99 -5.80 -11.09
N LEU A 216 17.41 -5.09 -10.03
CA LEU A 216 16.52 -4.70 -8.93
C LEU A 216 15.29 -3.90 -9.41
N PRO A 217 15.40 -2.89 -10.29
CA PRO A 217 14.21 -2.18 -10.80
C PRO A 217 13.21 -3.11 -11.48
N SER A 218 13.65 -4.04 -12.33
CA SER A 218 12.76 -5.00 -13.01
C SER A 218 12.05 -5.94 -12.05
N PHE A 219 12.73 -6.34 -10.97
CA PHE A 219 12.12 -7.11 -9.89
C PHE A 219 11.02 -6.30 -9.19
N LEU A 220 11.31 -5.04 -8.82
CA LEU A 220 10.35 -4.15 -8.17
C LEU A 220 9.17 -3.79 -9.07
N ILE A 221 9.37 -3.60 -10.39
CA ILE A 221 8.28 -3.40 -11.35
C ILE A 221 7.31 -4.58 -11.29
N SER A 222 7.81 -5.81 -11.35
CA SER A 222 6.96 -7.02 -11.30
C SER A 222 6.11 -7.04 -10.03
N TRP A 223 6.72 -6.77 -8.88
CA TRP A 223 6.02 -6.69 -7.60
C TRP A 223 4.94 -5.60 -7.59
N LEU A 224 5.31 -4.38 -7.99
CA LEU A 224 4.41 -3.22 -7.99
C LEU A 224 3.27 -3.38 -8.98
N LEU A 225 3.45 -4.07 -10.10
CA LEU A 225 2.37 -4.42 -11.03
C LEU A 225 1.32 -5.33 -10.36
N TYR A 226 1.75 -6.38 -9.67
CA TYR A 226 0.82 -7.24 -8.93
C TYR A 226 0.08 -6.48 -7.82
N LEU A 227 0.80 -5.65 -7.06
CA LEU A 227 0.18 -4.83 -6.01
C LEU A 227 -0.81 -3.79 -6.59
N ASN A 228 -0.47 -3.16 -7.71
CA ASN A 228 -1.34 -2.23 -8.42
C ASN A 228 -2.65 -2.91 -8.88
N GLU A 229 -2.56 -4.15 -9.37
CA GLU A 229 -3.74 -4.92 -9.76
C GLU A 229 -4.64 -5.23 -8.55
N ASP A 230 -4.06 -5.62 -7.43
CA ASP A 230 -4.82 -5.94 -6.20
C ASP A 230 -5.49 -4.68 -5.60
N ILE A 231 -4.78 -3.56 -5.55
CA ILE A 231 -5.34 -2.27 -5.12
C ILE A 231 -6.45 -1.83 -6.07
N GLY A 232 -6.23 -1.91 -7.39
CA GLY A 232 -7.23 -1.57 -8.40
C GLY A 232 -8.49 -2.43 -8.29
N LYS A 233 -8.36 -3.74 -8.02
CA LYS A 233 -9.49 -4.63 -7.75
C LYS A 233 -10.24 -4.23 -6.48
N PHE A 234 -9.53 -3.83 -5.43
CA PHE A 234 -10.15 -3.36 -4.20
C PHE A 234 -10.97 -2.09 -4.44
N ILE A 235 -10.37 -1.08 -5.08
CA ILE A 235 -11.02 0.20 -5.41
C ILE A 235 -12.27 -0.01 -6.26
N LYS A 236 -12.17 -0.81 -7.34
CA LYS A 236 -13.30 -1.06 -8.26
C LYS A 236 -14.47 -1.80 -7.60
N LYS A 237 -14.18 -2.66 -6.63
CA LYS A 237 -15.20 -3.56 -6.07
C LYS A 237 -15.83 -3.02 -4.78
N LEU A 238 -15.15 -2.15 -4.03
CA LEU A 238 -15.65 -1.58 -2.78
C LEU A 238 -16.73 -0.52 -3.04
#